data_AF-A0A843UL87-F1
#
_entry.id   AF-A0A843UL87-F1
#
_cell.length_a   1.000
_cell.length_b   1.000
_cell.length_c   1.000
_cell.angle_alpha   90.00
_cell.angle_beta   90.00
_cell.angle_gamma   90.00
#
_symmetry.space_group_name_H-M   'P 1'
#
loop_
_entity.id
_entity.type
_entity.pdbx_description
1 polymer ?
#
loop_
_entity_poly.entity_id
_entity_poly.type
_entity_poly.pdbx_seq_one_letter_code
_entity_poly.pdbx_strand_id
1 'polypeptide(L)'
;MARGGEASVGRAWAAGLGERHLGGVPRRLVFVAVGAFAKAVTSLLNTTTVYNSDGLLHLVRSRPPGRPLITVSNHMSTLDDPLMWGFKGFPSTDTKVARWVLAAEDICFKNRVMSYFFRL
;
A
#
# COMPACT_ATOMS: atom_id res chain seq x y z
N MET A 1 32.88 17.64 13.10
CA MET A 1 32.59 18.17 11.75
C MET A 1 32.40 16.98 10.79
N ALA A 2 31.17 16.86 10.27
CA ALA A 2 30.70 16.12 9.08
C ALA A 2 31.16 14.66 8.78
N ARG A 3 30.29 13.66 9.05
CA ARG A 3 30.15 12.39 8.29
C ARG A 3 28.71 11.82 8.39
N GLY A 4 27.72 12.53 7.82
CA GLY A 4 26.31 12.10 7.87
C GLY A 4 25.48 12.36 6.59
N GLY A 5 26.10 12.78 5.49
CA GLY A 5 25.38 13.27 4.31
C GLY A 5 25.12 12.25 3.18
N GLU A 6 26.01 11.27 2.96
CA GLU A 6 25.92 10.43 1.75
C GLU A 6 24.82 9.36 1.81
N ALA A 7 24.52 8.81 2.99
CA ALA A 7 23.52 7.75 3.14
C ALA A 7 22.07 8.23 2.97
N SER A 8 21.78 9.52 3.18
CA SER A 8 20.44 10.09 2.95
C SER A 8 20.21 10.43 1.48
N VAL A 9 21.26 10.87 0.77
CA VAL A 9 21.23 11.22 -0.65
C VAL A 9 20.98 9.97 -1.51
N GLY A 10 21.65 8.85 -1.22
CA GLY A 10 21.45 7.60 -1.99
C GLY A 10 20.02 7.04 -1.95
N ARG A 11 19.32 7.16 -0.81
CA ARG A 11 17.93 6.72 -0.67
C ARG A 11 16.94 7.64 -1.40
N ALA A 12 17.20 8.95 -1.40
CA ALA A 12 16.39 9.93 -2.12
C ALA A 12 16.52 9.79 -3.65
N TRP A 13 17.72 9.48 -4.14
CA TRP A 13 17.97 9.22 -5.57
C TRP A 13 17.29 7.94 -6.08
N ALA A 14 17.32 6.85 -5.31
CA ALA A 14 16.63 5.60 -5.67
C ALA A 14 15.10 5.76 -5.68
N ALA A 15 14.54 6.51 -4.72
CA ALA A 15 13.11 6.85 -4.70
C ALA A 15 12.71 7.71 -5.92
N GLY A 16 13.60 8.61 -6.37
CA GLY A 16 13.34 9.51 -7.50
C GLY A 16 13.49 8.91 -8.90
N LEU A 17 14.11 7.72 -9.04
CA LEU A 17 14.22 7.02 -10.32
C LEU A 17 13.01 6.11 -10.63
N GLY A 18 12.40 5.51 -9.59
CA GLY A 18 11.20 4.68 -9.75
C GLY A 18 9.95 5.45 -10.19
N GLU A 19 9.86 6.74 -9.81
CA GLU A 19 8.73 7.62 -10.21
C GLU A 19 8.76 8.06 -11.68
N ARG A 20 9.84 7.77 -12.43
CA ARG A 20 10.07 8.33 -13.78
C ARG A 20 9.62 7.44 -14.93
N HIS A 21 8.93 6.33 -14.68
CA HIS A 21 8.30 5.53 -15.75
C HIS A 21 6.80 5.79 -15.81
N LEU A 22 6.34 6.46 -16.88
CA LEU A 22 4.92 6.75 -17.17
C LEU A 22 4.14 7.51 -16.07
N GLY A 23 4.82 8.27 -15.20
CA GLY A 23 4.18 9.13 -14.19
C GLY A 23 3.35 8.38 -13.15
N GLY A 24 3.70 7.12 -12.85
CA GLY A 24 2.99 6.30 -11.84
C GLY A 24 1.61 5.79 -12.27
N VAL A 25 1.26 5.89 -13.56
CA VAL A 25 -0.01 5.38 -14.10
C VAL A 25 -0.19 3.87 -13.85
N PRO A 26 0.80 2.99 -14.10
CA PRO A 26 0.63 1.56 -13.85
C PRO A 26 0.35 1.25 -12.38
N ARG A 27 1.09 1.88 -11.46
CA ARG A 27 0.86 1.79 -10.01
C ARG A 27 -0.59 2.18 -9.66
N ARG A 28 -1.08 3.29 -10.20
CA ARG A 28 -2.45 3.76 -9.92
C ARG A 28 -3.50 2.77 -10.41
N LEU A 29 -3.30 2.15 -11.57
CA LEU A 29 -4.21 1.13 -12.08
C LEU A 29 -4.24 -0.10 -11.17
N VAL A 30 -3.09 -0.57 -10.70
CA VAL A 30 -3.00 -1.70 -9.76
C VAL A 30 -3.72 -1.38 -8.46
N PHE A 31 -3.47 -0.20 -7.87
CA PHE A 31 -4.11 0.23 -6.62
C PHE A 31 -5.63 0.35 -6.76
N VAL A 32 -6.11 0.90 -7.88
CA VAL A 32 -7.55 1.00 -8.17
C VAL A 32 -8.16 -0.40 -8.34
N ALA A 33 -7.54 -1.26 -9.15
CA ALA A 33 -8.06 -2.60 -9.43
C ALA A 33 -8.15 -3.46 -8.16
N VAL A 34 -7.04 -3.58 -7.42
CA VAL A 34 -6.98 -4.41 -6.22
C VAL A 34 -7.75 -3.77 -5.06
N GLY A 35 -7.75 -2.44 -4.93
CA GLY A 35 -8.57 -1.74 -3.93
C GLY A 35 -10.08 -1.86 -4.19
N ALA A 36 -10.50 -1.88 -5.45
CA ALA A 36 -11.89 -2.14 -5.85
C ALA A 36 -12.28 -3.60 -5.62
N PHE A 37 -11.40 -4.55 -5.94
CA PHE A 37 -11.59 -5.97 -5.63
C PHE A 37 -11.77 -6.18 -4.13
N ALA A 38 -10.91 -5.60 -3.31
CA ALA A 38 -11.03 -5.71 -1.85
C ALA A 38 -12.34 -5.14 -1.31
N LYS A 39 -12.79 -4.01 -1.86
CA LYS A 39 -14.10 -3.44 -1.53
C LYS A 39 -15.24 -4.37 -1.90
N ALA A 40 -15.20 -4.95 -3.10
CA ALA A 40 -16.23 -5.89 -3.53
C ALA A 40 -16.27 -7.13 -2.63
N VAL A 41 -15.11 -7.71 -2.31
CA VAL A 41 -15.05 -8.90 -1.45
C VAL A 41 -15.57 -8.59 -0.05
N THR A 42 -15.07 -7.52 0.58
CA THR A 42 -15.44 -7.20 1.96
C THR A 42 -16.86 -6.67 2.13
N SER A 43 -17.43 -6.06 1.08
CA SER A 43 -18.77 -5.45 1.13
C SER A 43 -19.87 -6.34 0.54
N LEU A 44 -19.55 -7.23 -0.40
CA LEU A 44 -20.55 -8.02 -1.15
C LEU A 44 -20.40 -9.53 -0.95
N LEU A 45 -19.17 -10.03 -0.85
CA LEU A 45 -18.89 -11.46 -0.81
C LEU A 45 -18.58 -11.99 0.61
N ASN A 46 -18.53 -11.10 1.59
CA ASN A 46 -18.23 -11.44 2.97
C ASN A 46 -19.01 -10.57 3.96
N THR A 47 -19.24 -11.09 5.16
CA THR A 47 -19.75 -10.30 6.29
C THR A 47 -18.56 -9.74 7.06
N THR A 48 -18.21 -8.48 6.80
CA THR A 48 -17.08 -7.80 7.45
C THR A 48 -17.58 -6.86 8.54
N THR A 49 -17.15 -7.07 9.79
CA THR A 49 -17.42 -6.15 10.91
C THR A 49 -16.17 -5.36 11.22
N VAL A 50 -16.29 -4.03 11.28
CA VAL A 50 -15.17 -3.14 11.61
C VAL A 50 -15.53 -2.35 12.86
N TYR A 51 -14.67 -2.42 13.87
CA TYR A 51 -14.81 -1.65 15.10
C TYR A 51 -13.99 -0.37 15.01
N ASN A 52 -14.55 0.74 15.47
CA ASN A 52 -13.87 2.05 15.51
C ASN A 52 -13.29 2.49 14.15
N SER A 53 -14.04 2.30 13.07
CA SER A 53 -13.62 2.71 11.71
C SER A 53 -13.35 4.21 11.61
N ASP A 54 -14.13 5.03 12.32
CA ASP A 54 -14.00 6.48 12.28
C ASP A 54 -12.69 6.96 12.93
N GLY A 55 -12.29 6.34 14.04
CA GLY A 55 -11.01 6.63 14.69
C GLY A 55 -9.83 6.32 13.78
N LEU A 56 -9.86 5.17 13.10
CA LEU A 56 -8.84 4.81 12.11
C LEU A 56 -8.83 5.79 10.93
N LEU A 57 -10.00 6.14 10.39
CA LEU A 57 -10.10 7.05 9.26
C LEU A 57 -9.57 8.45 9.61
N HIS A 58 -9.86 8.92 10.82
CA HIS A 58 -9.32 10.17 11.35
C HIS A 58 -7.78 10.12 11.46
N LEU A 59 -7.21 9.04 12.01
CA LEU A 59 -5.75 8.88 12.10
C LEU A 59 -5.06 8.77 10.73
N VAL A 60 -5.76 8.26 9.72
CA VAL A 60 -5.25 8.18 8.35
C VAL A 60 -5.27 9.55 7.66
N ARG A 61 -6.34 10.34 7.83
CA ARG A 61 -6.54 11.61 7.13
C ARG A 61 -5.94 12.83 7.83
N SER A 62 -5.99 12.88 9.16
CA SER A 62 -5.67 14.08 9.96
C SER A 62 -4.30 14.04 10.62
N ARG A 63 -3.40 13.17 10.16
CA ARG A 63 -2.07 13.01 10.77
C ARG A 63 -1.16 14.19 10.45
N PRO A 64 -0.40 14.73 11.43
CA PRO A 64 0.60 15.77 11.16
C PRO A 64 1.64 15.31 10.12
N PRO A 65 2.09 16.21 9.23
CA PRO A 65 3.18 15.91 8.30
C PRO A 65 4.41 15.34 9.01
N GLY A 66 5.02 14.29 8.45
CA GLY A 66 6.21 13.64 9.02
C GLY A 66 5.95 12.66 10.16
N ARG A 67 4.72 12.53 10.67
CA ARG A 67 4.38 11.50 11.65
C ARG A 67 3.91 10.22 10.94
N PRO A 68 4.51 9.04 11.20
CA PRO A 68 4.01 7.77 10.65
C PRO A 68 2.82 7.25 11.45
N LEU A 69 2.02 6.38 10.83
CA LEU A 69 1.01 5.55 11.50
C LEU A 69 1.44 4.09 11.32
N ILE A 70 1.55 3.37 12.43
CA ILE A 70 1.90 1.95 12.45
C ILE A 70 0.65 1.18 12.81
N THR A 71 0.33 0.17 12.00
CA THR A 71 -0.77 -0.76 12.22
C THR A 71 -0.18 -2.14 12.45
N VAL A 72 -0.66 -2.83 13.49
CA VAL A 72 -0.25 -4.19 13.82
C VAL A 72 -1.47 -5.08 13.65
N SER A 73 -1.34 -6.13 12.87
CA SER A 73 -2.39 -7.10 12.61
C SER A 73 -1.82 -8.51 12.65
N ASN A 74 -2.67 -9.47 12.98
CA ASN A 74 -2.35 -10.87 12.71
C ASN A 74 -2.31 -11.10 11.20
N HIS A 75 -1.52 -12.07 10.74
CA HIS A 75 -1.36 -12.38 9.33
C HIS A 75 -1.54 -13.88 9.11
N MET A 76 -2.47 -14.24 8.22
CA MET A 76 -2.75 -15.62 7.82
C MET A 76 -2.53 -15.82 6.32
N SER A 77 -2.73 -14.79 5.50
CA SER A 77 -2.60 -14.90 4.04
C SER A 77 -2.18 -13.59 3.39
N THR A 78 -1.57 -13.67 2.21
CA THR A 78 -1.23 -12.49 1.40
C THR A 78 -2.46 -11.71 0.92
N LEU A 79 -3.66 -12.31 0.95
CA LEU A 79 -4.91 -11.61 0.66
C LEU A 79 -5.32 -10.66 1.78
N ASP A 80 -4.78 -10.84 2.99
CA ASP A 80 -5.09 -9.98 4.14
C ASP A 80 -4.74 -8.52 3.82
N ASP A 81 -3.65 -8.28 3.07
CA ASP A 81 -3.16 -6.95 2.72
C ASP A 81 -4.22 -6.12 1.99
N PRO A 82 -4.74 -6.49 0.81
CA PRO A 82 -5.76 -5.69 0.16
C PRO A 82 -7.11 -5.77 0.88
N LEU A 83 -7.49 -6.95 1.40
CA LEU A 83 -8.82 -7.16 1.97
C LEU A 83 -9.05 -6.40 3.28
N MET A 84 -8.07 -6.33 4.18
CA MET A 84 -8.24 -5.64 5.47
C MET A 84 -8.57 -4.15 5.32
N TRP A 85 -8.12 -3.54 4.23
CA TRP A 85 -8.38 -2.14 3.91
C TRP A 85 -9.61 -1.93 3.03
N GLY A 86 -10.32 -3.00 2.64
CA GLY A 86 -11.45 -2.98 1.71
C GLY A 86 -12.75 -2.43 2.30
N PHE A 87 -12.82 -2.17 3.61
CA PHE A 87 -14.07 -1.77 4.24
C PHE A 87 -14.59 -0.40 3.77
N LYS A 88 -15.90 -0.20 3.91
CA LYS A 88 -16.60 1.02 3.47
C LYS A 88 -15.99 2.28 4.10
N GLY A 89 -15.71 3.28 3.28
CA GLY A 89 -15.15 4.57 3.71
C GLY A 89 -13.62 4.65 3.74
N PHE A 90 -12.91 3.52 3.72
CA PHE A 90 -11.45 3.53 3.65
C PHE A 90 -10.95 3.89 2.23
N PRO A 91 -9.89 4.72 2.11
CA PRO A 91 -9.33 5.13 0.82
C PRO A 91 -8.40 4.07 0.21
N SER A 92 -8.86 2.81 0.09
CA SER A 92 -8.07 1.68 -0.42
C SER A 92 -7.56 1.83 -1.86
N THR A 93 -8.16 2.73 -2.64
CA THR A 93 -7.81 3.01 -4.05
C THR A 93 -6.90 4.23 -4.22
N ASP A 94 -6.60 4.96 -3.14
CA ASP A 94 -5.76 6.15 -3.19
C ASP A 94 -4.28 5.76 -3.02
N THR A 95 -3.49 5.92 -4.08
CA THR A 95 -2.06 5.57 -4.10
C THR A 95 -1.18 6.41 -3.15
N LYS A 96 -1.67 7.57 -2.67
CA LYS A 96 -0.94 8.44 -1.74
C LYS A 96 -1.13 8.03 -0.29
N VAL A 97 -2.24 7.37 0.01
CA VAL A 97 -2.64 7.00 1.38
C VAL A 97 -2.48 5.50 1.61
N ALA A 98 -2.89 4.69 0.63
CA ALA A 98 -2.79 3.25 0.70
C ALA A 98 -1.33 2.79 0.58
N ARG A 99 -0.92 1.94 1.52
CA ARG A 99 0.35 1.21 1.50
C ARG A 99 0.03 -0.26 1.72
N TRP A 100 0.46 -1.10 0.79
CA TRP A 100 0.40 -2.56 0.94
C TRP A 100 1.80 -3.06 1.30
N VAL A 101 1.88 -4.16 2.05
CA VAL A 101 3.16 -4.76 2.40
C VAL A 101 3.79 -5.31 1.11
N LEU A 102 5.12 -5.40 1.10
CA LEU A 102 5.86 -5.99 -0.01
C LEU A 102 5.43 -7.45 -0.17
N ALA A 103 4.95 -7.80 -1.35
CA ALA A 103 4.58 -9.17 -1.67
C ALA A 103 5.80 -10.09 -1.58
N ALA A 104 5.63 -11.29 -1.00
CA ALA A 104 6.72 -12.23 -0.75
C ALA A 104 7.42 -12.64 -2.06
N GLU A 105 8.74 -12.43 -2.12
CA GLU A 105 9.53 -12.54 -3.35
C GLU A 105 9.45 -13.94 -3.98
N ASP A 106 9.43 -14.96 -3.13
CA ASP A 106 9.39 -16.39 -3.44
C ASP A 106 8.06 -16.87 -4.05
N ILE A 107 6.97 -16.15 -3.82
CA ILE A 107 5.65 -16.46 -4.36
C ILE A 107 5.36 -15.62 -5.60
N CYS A 108 5.78 -14.36 -5.58
CA CYS A 108 5.37 -13.34 -6.54
C CYS A 108 6.34 -13.14 -7.71
N PHE A 109 7.59 -13.58 -7.63
CA PHE A 109 8.61 -13.32 -8.67
C PHE A 109 9.03 -14.59 -9.43
N LYS A 110 8.08 -15.49 -9.68
CA LYS A 110 8.36 -16.76 -10.36
C LYS A 110 8.57 -16.63 -11.87
N ASN A 111 8.10 -15.54 -12.49
CA ASN A 111 8.27 -15.30 -13.93
C ASN A 111 8.40 -13.80 -14.26
N ARG A 112 8.85 -13.48 -15.49
CA ARG A 112 9.12 -12.08 -15.91
C ARG A 112 7.89 -11.18 -15.86
N VAL A 113 6.70 -11.71 -16.13
CA VAL A 113 5.45 -10.94 -16.15
C VAL A 113 5.04 -10.58 -14.72
N MET A 114 5.03 -11.57 -13.82
CA MET A 114 4.76 -11.36 -12.40
C MET A 114 5.82 -10.45 -11.77
N SER A 115 7.09 -10.63 -12.12
CA SER A 115 8.18 -9.76 -11.64
C SER A 115 8.02 -8.30 -12.07
N TYR A 116 7.49 -8.06 -13.27
CA TYR A 116 7.15 -6.71 -13.73
C TYR A 116 5.97 -6.16 -12.95
N PHE A 117 4.89 -6.93 -12.79
CA PHE A 117 3.69 -6.53 -12.05
C PHE A 117 4.00 -6.13 -10.59
N PHE A 118 4.78 -6.92 -9.86
CA PHE A 118 5.11 -6.67 -8.45
C PHE A 118 6.23 -5.63 -8.24
N ARG A 119 6.87 -5.12 -9.30
CA ARG A 119 7.84 -4.00 -9.24
C ARG A 119 7.21 -2.62 -9.41
N LEU A 120 5.93 -2.54 -9.79
CA LEU A 120 5.18 -1.29 -10.04
C LEU A 120 4.54 -0.75 -8.75
#